data_AF-A0A924ESE0-F1
#
_entry.id   AF-A0A924ESE0-F1
#
_cell.length_a   1.000
_cell.length_b   1.000
_cell.length_c   1.000
_cell.angle_alpha   90.00
_cell.angle_beta   90.00
_cell.angle_gamma   90.00
#
_symmetry.space_group_name_H-M   'P 1'
#
loop_
_entity.id
_entity.type
_entity.pdbx_description
1 polymer ?
#
loop_
_entity_poly.entity_id
_entity_poly.type
_entity_poly.pdbx_seq_one_letter_code
_entity_poly.pdbx_strand_id
1 'polypeptide(L)'
;MHGRRGLLIAAINGKAEGDRCLTCDVVCEVCTEVCPNRANVAITAGGFADPRQIVHLDGLCNECGNCGTFCPHAGRPYKDKITVFWSRADFDGSANTGFLPLAGGAYLTRMPDGSVREHRRDQEDLPAGMSQVLAALEKDYSFMLVAPLGAQL
;
A
#
# COMPACT_ATOMS: atom_id res chain seq x y z
N MET A 1 6.35 -20.31 -4.33
CA MET A 1 4.99 -19.83 -3.98
C MET A 1 4.84 -19.90 -2.47
N HIS A 2 5.03 -18.80 -1.75
CA HIS A 2 4.68 -18.75 -0.33
C HIS A 2 3.19 -18.50 -0.23
N GLY A 3 2.42 -19.55 0.05
CA GLY A 3 0.97 -19.52 -0.05
C GLY A 3 0.27 -18.89 1.16
N ARG A 4 0.88 -18.86 2.36
CA ARG A 4 0.24 -18.46 3.63
C ARG A 4 1.28 -18.05 4.67
N ARG A 5 0.91 -17.14 5.59
CA ARG A 5 1.64 -16.78 6.83
C ARG A 5 1.63 -17.95 7.83
N GLY A 6 2.07 -19.13 7.44
CA GLY A 6 1.99 -20.33 8.29
C GLY A 6 0.68 -21.12 8.15
N LEU A 7 0.71 -22.33 8.69
CA LEU A 7 -0.39 -23.30 8.71
C LEU A 7 -0.75 -23.60 10.16
N LEU A 8 -2.03 -23.44 10.53
CA LEU A 8 -2.55 -23.80 11.86
C LEU A 8 -2.64 -25.32 12.02
N ILE A 9 -1.45 -25.86 12.22
CA ILE A 9 -1.00 -27.22 12.55
C ILE A 9 -1.25 -27.73 14.00
N ALA A 10 -1.11 -29.02 14.31
CA ALA A 10 -0.72 -29.50 15.67
C ALA A 10 0.80 -29.60 15.78
N ALA A 11 1.42 -29.16 16.89
CA ALA A 11 2.89 -28.95 17.02
C ALA A 11 3.74 -30.06 16.38
N ILE A 12 4.78 -29.67 15.64
CA ILE A 12 5.70 -30.57 14.94
C ILE A 12 7.03 -30.57 15.69
N ASN A 13 7.63 -31.74 15.91
CA ASN A 13 8.92 -31.82 16.58
C ASN A 13 10.08 -31.56 15.59
N GLY A 14 11.09 -30.82 16.03
CA GLY A 14 12.35 -30.63 15.31
C GLY A 14 12.36 -29.44 14.34
N LYS A 15 13.27 -29.45 13.35
CA LYS A 15 13.53 -28.32 12.44
C LYS A 15 12.31 -27.86 11.64
N ALA A 16 11.34 -28.75 11.42
CA ALA A 16 10.11 -28.47 10.68
C ALA A 16 9.07 -27.66 11.48
N GLU A 17 9.27 -27.39 12.78
CA GLU A 17 8.36 -26.51 13.54
C GLU A 17 8.31 -25.08 12.97
N GLY A 18 9.43 -24.62 12.37
CA GLY A 18 9.50 -23.33 11.69
C GLY A 18 8.52 -23.18 10.52
N ASP A 19 8.10 -24.29 9.89
CA ASP A 19 7.17 -24.27 8.75
C ASP A 19 5.74 -23.86 9.14
N ARG A 20 5.43 -23.88 10.44
CA ARG A 20 4.15 -23.42 11.00
C ARG A 20 4.21 -21.95 11.44
N CYS A 21 5.39 -21.35 11.46
CA CYS A 21 5.58 -19.97 11.87
C CYS A 21 4.78 -19.03 10.97
N LEU A 22 4.33 -17.90 11.53
CA LEU A 22 3.64 -16.85 10.79
C LEU A 22 4.53 -16.14 9.74
N THR A 23 5.84 -16.49 9.69
CA THR A 23 6.86 -15.99 8.74
C THR A 23 6.72 -14.50 8.44
N CYS A 24 6.60 -13.70 9.51
CA CYS A 24 6.48 -12.25 9.41
C CYS A 24 7.73 -11.59 8.80
N ASP A 25 8.86 -12.30 8.75
CA ASP A 25 10.09 -11.94 8.05
C ASP A 25 10.05 -12.23 6.54
N VAL A 26 9.14 -13.09 6.07
CA VAL A 26 9.03 -13.52 4.66
C VAL A 26 7.84 -12.87 3.95
N VAL A 27 6.68 -12.71 4.61
CA VAL A 27 5.49 -12.05 4.01
C VAL A 27 4.80 -11.14 5.05
N CYS A 28 5.19 -9.86 5.08
CA CYS A 28 4.67 -8.91 6.06
C CYS A 28 3.50 -8.06 5.52
N GLU A 29 2.29 -8.26 6.05
CA GLU A 29 1.12 -7.38 5.82
C GLU A 29 0.33 -7.19 7.12
N VAL A 30 1.02 -7.22 8.28
CA VAL A 30 0.38 -6.99 9.59
C VAL A 30 -0.42 -5.68 9.58
N CYS A 31 0.10 -4.66 8.89
CA CYS A 31 -0.56 -3.36 8.73
C CYS A 31 -1.95 -3.43 8.07
N THR A 32 -2.23 -4.43 7.24
CA THR A 32 -3.54 -4.63 6.59
C THR A 32 -4.52 -5.36 7.50
N GLU A 33 -4.02 -6.13 8.47
CA GLU A 33 -4.83 -6.90 9.42
C GLU A 33 -5.21 -6.06 10.64
N VAL A 34 -4.27 -5.26 11.16
CA VAL A 34 -4.47 -4.45 12.38
C VAL A 34 -5.12 -3.10 12.11
N CYS A 35 -5.27 -2.71 10.85
CA CYS A 35 -5.90 -1.43 10.49
C CYS A 35 -7.42 -1.55 10.66
N PRO A 36 -8.03 -0.83 11.63
CA PRO A 36 -9.46 -0.95 11.90
C PRO A 36 -10.31 -0.45 10.72
N ASN A 37 -9.79 0.50 9.95
CA ASN A 37 -10.48 1.09 8.80
C ASN A 37 -10.07 0.45 7.46
N ARG A 38 -9.21 -0.58 7.47
CA ARG A 38 -8.69 -1.24 6.26
C ARG A 38 -8.02 -0.28 5.25
N ALA A 39 -7.36 0.77 5.76
CA ALA A 39 -6.67 1.77 4.94
C ALA A 39 -5.36 1.26 4.32
N ASN A 40 -4.70 0.27 4.91
CA ASN A 40 -3.58 -0.41 4.26
C ASN A 40 -4.10 -1.64 3.54
N VAL A 41 -3.77 -1.78 2.26
CA VAL A 41 -4.22 -2.89 1.41
C VAL A 41 -3.02 -3.52 0.74
N ALA A 42 -3.00 -4.85 0.71
CA ALA A 42 -1.99 -5.62 0.01
C ALA A 42 -2.42 -5.85 -1.45
N ILE A 43 -1.62 -5.37 -2.39
CA ILE A 43 -1.77 -5.57 -3.83
C ILE A 43 -0.68 -6.51 -4.35
N THR A 44 -0.88 -7.02 -5.56
CA THR A 44 0.15 -7.74 -6.31
C THR A 44 0.67 -6.83 -7.42
N ALA A 45 1.95 -6.46 -7.37
CA ALA A 45 2.61 -5.63 -8.38
C ALA A 45 3.85 -6.34 -8.95
N GLY A 46 4.06 -6.24 -10.26
CA GLY A 46 5.25 -6.80 -10.92
C GLY A 46 6.50 -5.96 -10.66
N GLY A 47 7.67 -6.47 -11.06
CA GLY A 47 8.92 -5.71 -11.02
C GLY A 47 9.58 -5.59 -9.63
N PHE A 48 9.05 -6.26 -8.62
CA PHE A 48 9.64 -6.40 -7.29
C PHE A 48 10.16 -7.82 -7.05
N ALA A 49 11.14 -7.95 -6.15
CA ALA A 49 11.58 -9.28 -5.68
C ALA A 49 10.46 -10.02 -4.95
N ASP A 50 9.67 -9.30 -4.14
CA ASP A 50 8.39 -9.77 -3.61
C ASP A 50 7.26 -9.01 -4.32
N PRO A 51 6.38 -9.67 -5.09
CA PRO A 51 5.29 -8.99 -5.78
C PRO A 51 4.20 -8.46 -4.82
N ARG A 52 4.18 -8.85 -3.54
CA ARG A 52 3.21 -8.36 -2.55
C ARG A 52 3.62 -6.98 -2.05
N GLN A 53 2.87 -5.96 -2.46
CA GLN A 53 3.12 -4.57 -2.10
C GLN A 53 1.98 -4.02 -1.25
N ILE A 54 2.28 -3.08 -0.36
CA ILE A 54 1.28 -2.39 0.46
C ILE A 54 1.01 -1.01 -0.13
N VAL A 55 -0.26 -0.70 -0.35
CA VAL A 55 -0.76 0.64 -0.67
C VAL A 55 -1.58 1.16 0.50
N HIS A 56 -1.39 2.43 0.82
CA HIS A 56 -2.19 3.15 1.81
C HIS A 56 -3.28 3.97 1.09
N LEU A 57 -4.53 3.85 1.53
CA LEU A 57 -5.68 4.63 1.04
C LEU A 57 -5.99 5.72 2.06
N ASP A 58 -5.64 6.96 1.74
CA ASP A 58 -5.66 8.05 2.71
C ASP A 58 -7.06 8.34 3.25
N GLY A 59 -8.06 8.38 2.36
CA GLY A 59 -9.46 8.65 2.72
C GLY A 59 -10.11 7.59 3.63
N LEU A 60 -9.45 6.46 3.90
CA LEU A 60 -9.90 5.48 4.90
C LEU A 60 -9.14 5.61 6.22
N CYS A 61 -8.00 6.27 6.24
CA CYS A 61 -7.16 6.39 7.41
C CYS A 61 -7.68 7.46 8.37
N ASN A 62 -7.69 7.15 9.66
CA ASN A 62 -7.98 8.11 10.73
C ASN A 62 -6.76 8.39 11.61
N GLU A 63 -5.57 8.05 11.12
CA GLU A 63 -4.29 8.20 11.82
C GLU A 63 -4.22 7.54 13.21
N CYS A 64 -5.00 6.48 13.48
CA CYS A 64 -5.01 5.78 14.78
C CYS A 64 -3.66 5.15 15.17
N GLY A 65 -2.72 5.01 14.24
CA GLY A 65 -1.35 4.55 14.54
C GLY A 65 -1.16 3.04 14.68
N ASN A 66 -2.23 2.23 14.69
CA ASN A 66 -2.14 0.77 14.87
C ASN A 66 -1.11 0.11 13.94
N CYS A 67 -1.12 0.46 12.66
CA CYS A 67 -0.19 -0.13 11.69
C CYS A 67 1.28 0.17 12.00
N GLY A 68 1.58 1.28 12.68
CA GLY A 68 2.93 1.58 13.18
C GLY A 68 3.23 0.84 14.48
N THR A 69 2.30 0.86 15.44
CA THR A 69 2.45 0.16 16.74
C THR A 69 2.74 -1.33 16.57
N PHE A 70 2.06 -1.98 15.63
CA PHE A 70 2.24 -3.42 15.35
C PHE A 70 3.25 -3.71 14.25
N CYS A 71 3.98 -2.70 13.75
CA CYS A 71 4.96 -2.94 12.69
C CYS A 71 6.19 -3.70 13.24
N PRO A 72 6.50 -4.90 12.74
CA PRO A 72 7.67 -5.65 13.21
C PRO A 72 9.00 -5.04 12.75
N HIS A 73 8.96 -4.12 11.78
CA HIS A 73 10.14 -3.44 11.21
C HIS A 73 10.29 -1.99 11.68
N ALA A 74 9.59 -1.59 12.76
CA ALA A 74 9.59 -0.22 13.29
C ALA A 74 9.19 0.87 12.26
N GLY A 75 8.46 0.51 11.21
CA GLY A 75 7.92 1.45 10.22
C GLY A 75 6.56 2.03 10.63
N ARG A 76 6.12 3.07 9.92
CA ARG A 76 4.80 3.70 9.98
C ARG A 76 4.09 3.51 8.63
N PRO A 77 3.45 2.36 8.37
CA PRO A 77 2.89 2.05 7.04
C PRO A 77 1.96 3.13 6.46
N TYR A 78 1.15 3.79 7.28
CA TYR A 78 0.28 4.89 6.87
C TYR A 78 1.00 6.18 6.43
N LYS A 79 2.32 6.27 6.60
CA LYS A 79 3.18 7.38 6.14
C LYS A 79 4.26 6.92 5.16
N ASP A 80 4.77 5.70 5.35
CA ASP A 80 5.93 5.21 4.61
C ASP A 80 5.57 4.52 3.29
N LYS A 81 4.33 4.01 3.16
CA LYS A 81 3.88 3.29 1.95
C LYS A 81 3.29 4.25 0.93
N ILE A 82 3.33 3.85 -0.34
CA ILE A 82 2.71 4.60 -1.44
C ILE A 82 1.26 4.85 -1.10
N THR A 83 0.87 6.12 -1.14
CA THR A 83 -0.48 6.56 -0.78
C THR A 83 -1.31 6.83 -2.04
N VAL A 84 -2.56 6.36 -2.05
CA VAL A 84 -3.57 6.81 -3.00
C VAL A 84 -4.47 7.80 -2.27
N PHE A 85 -4.60 8.97 -2.86
CA PHE A 85 -5.45 10.04 -2.39
C PHE A 85 -6.72 10.08 -3.23
N TRP A 86 -7.83 10.50 -2.60
CA TRP A 86 -9.12 10.64 -3.27
C TRP A 86 -9.55 12.10 -3.42
N SER A 87 -8.96 12.99 -2.62
CA SER A 87 -9.25 14.41 -2.66
C SER A 87 -7.97 15.24 -2.74
N ARG A 88 -8.10 16.45 -3.27
CA ARG A 88 -7.02 17.44 -3.27
C ARG A 88 -6.67 17.89 -1.85
N ALA A 89 -7.67 18.00 -0.97
CA ALA A 89 -7.47 18.41 0.41
C ALA A 89 -6.58 17.41 1.17
N ASP A 90 -6.83 16.11 1.04
CA ASP A 90 -6.03 15.06 1.65
C ASP A 90 -4.60 15.03 1.09
N PHE A 91 -4.47 15.19 -0.23
CA PHE A 91 -3.17 15.25 -0.90
C PHE A 91 -2.32 16.44 -0.41
N ASP A 92 -2.93 17.62 -0.29
CA ASP A 92 -2.25 18.84 0.14
C ASP A 92 -1.95 18.82 1.65
N GLY A 93 -2.81 18.17 2.45
CA GLY A 93 -2.63 17.99 3.89
C GLY A 93 -1.59 16.93 4.29
N SER A 94 -1.06 16.18 3.32
CA SER A 94 -0.15 15.06 3.55
C SER A 94 1.21 15.25 2.87
N ALA A 95 2.25 14.75 3.53
CA ALA A 95 3.60 14.68 2.97
C ALA A 95 3.89 13.33 2.29
N ASN A 96 2.94 12.39 2.27
CA ASN A 96 3.19 11.05 1.77
C ASN A 96 3.44 11.03 0.25
N THR A 97 4.41 10.22 -0.16
CA THR A 97 4.61 9.86 -1.57
C THR A 97 3.41 9.10 -2.10
N GLY A 98 2.89 9.48 -3.26
CA GLY A 98 1.63 8.91 -3.71
C GLY A 98 0.99 9.58 -4.90
N PHE A 99 -0.21 9.11 -5.23
CA PHE A 99 -0.97 9.49 -6.41
C PHE A 99 -2.35 10.03 -6.02
N LEU A 100 -2.73 11.15 -6.61
CA LEU A 100 -4.11 11.64 -6.64
C LEU A 100 -4.61 11.55 -8.09
N PRO A 101 -5.56 10.64 -8.39
CA PRO A 101 -6.18 10.55 -9.70
C PRO A 101 -6.95 11.82 -10.04
N LEU A 102 -6.79 12.31 -11.27
CA LEU A 102 -7.46 13.48 -11.81
C LEU A 102 -8.40 13.11 -12.96
N ALA A 103 -9.24 14.06 -13.37
CA ALA A 103 -10.09 13.90 -14.54
C ALA A 103 -9.26 13.61 -15.79
N GLY A 104 -9.82 12.79 -16.70
CA GLY A 104 -9.14 12.46 -17.95
C GLY A 104 -7.96 11.48 -17.79
N GLY A 105 -7.81 10.81 -16.64
CA GLY A 105 -6.74 9.81 -16.44
C GLY A 105 -5.35 10.43 -16.27
N ALA A 106 -5.28 11.68 -15.82
CA ALA A 106 -4.06 12.27 -15.30
C ALA A 106 -3.92 11.96 -13.80
N TYR A 107 -2.73 12.19 -13.27
CA TYR A 107 -2.42 12.05 -11.85
C TYR A 107 -1.66 13.28 -11.38
N LEU A 108 -1.98 13.73 -10.16
CA LEU A 108 -1.08 14.56 -9.37
C LEU A 108 -0.28 13.63 -8.47
N THR A 109 1.04 13.62 -8.65
CA THR A 109 1.95 12.68 -7.99
C THR A 109 2.90 13.42 -7.08
N ARG A 110 3.03 12.98 -5.82
CA ARG A 110 4.09 13.41 -4.90
C ARG A 110 5.21 12.38 -4.93
N MET A 111 6.41 12.82 -5.31
CA MET A 111 7.62 12.00 -5.41
C MET A 111 8.28 11.76 -4.04
N PRO A 112 9.23 10.82 -3.92
CA PRO A 112 9.99 10.59 -2.68
C PRO A 112 10.79 11.80 -2.19
N ASP A 113 11.19 12.70 -3.09
CA ASP A 113 11.88 13.95 -2.76
C ASP A 113 10.91 15.09 -2.35
N GLY A 114 9.60 14.81 -2.30
CA GLY A 114 8.54 15.76 -1.97
C GLY A 114 8.07 16.63 -3.14
N SER A 115 8.71 16.55 -4.30
CA SER A 115 8.27 17.28 -5.50
C SER A 115 6.90 16.79 -5.98
N VAL A 116 6.11 17.71 -6.54
CA VAL A 116 4.77 17.42 -7.04
C VAL A 116 4.73 17.65 -8.55
N ARG A 117 4.22 16.67 -9.30
CA ARG A 117 4.09 16.70 -10.76
C ARG A 117 2.70 16.26 -11.17
N GLU A 118 2.12 16.95 -12.14
CA GLU A 118 0.93 16.48 -12.84
C GLU A 118 1.37 15.80 -14.13
N HIS A 119 0.90 14.58 -14.37
CA HIS A 119 1.27 13.81 -15.55
C HIS A 119 0.24 12.72 -15.88
N ARG A 120 0.33 12.16 -17.09
CA ARG A 120 -0.27 10.85 -17.39
C ARG A 120 0.77 9.75 -17.21
N ARG A 121 0.34 8.50 -17.07
CA ARG A 121 1.24 7.38 -16.74
C ARG A 121 2.41 7.22 -17.74
N ASP A 122 2.20 7.54 -19.00
CA ASP A 122 3.18 7.45 -20.09
C ASP A 122 4.01 8.73 -20.33
N GLN A 123 3.78 9.78 -19.53
CA GLN A 123 4.34 11.12 -19.75
C GLN A 123 5.36 11.55 -18.68
N GLU A 124 5.65 10.70 -17.71
CA GLU A 124 6.56 10.99 -16.60
C GLU A 124 7.45 9.79 -16.31
N ASP A 125 8.70 10.05 -15.93
CA ASP A 125 9.63 9.00 -15.52
C ASP A 125 9.52 8.79 -14.00
N LEU A 126 8.51 8.01 -13.61
CA LEU A 126 8.31 7.63 -12.21
C LEU A 126 9.42 6.68 -11.75
N PRO A 127 9.87 6.77 -10.47
CA PRO A 127 10.71 5.74 -9.88
C PRO A 127 10.13 4.34 -10.13
N ALA A 128 10.98 3.37 -10.48
CA ALA A 128 10.53 2.05 -10.95
C ALA A 128 9.46 1.41 -10.06
N GLY A 129 9.62 1.45 -8.74
CA GLY A 129 8.63 0.92 -7.81
C GLY A 129 7.27 1.64 -7.87
N MET A 130 7.26 2.97 -7.99
CA MET A 130 6.03 3.74 -8.14
C MET A 130 5.34 3.42 -9.47
N SER A 131 6.10 3.33 -10.56
CA SER A 131 5.58 2.97 -11.88
C SER A 131 4.88 1.60 -11.87
N GLN A 132 5.51 0.59 -11.23
CA GLN A 132 4.94 -0.74 -11.13
C GLN A 132 3.68 -0.79 -10.27
N VAL A 133 3.65 -0.06 -9.15
CA VAL A 133 2.45 0.05 -8.30
C VAL A 133 1.31 0.74 -9.05
N LEU A 134 1.58 1.85 -9.73
CA LEU A 134 0.57 2.55 -10.51
C LEU A 134 0.01 1.66 -11.64
N ALA A 135 0.88 0.92 -12.34
CA ALA A 135 0.45 0.00 -13.38
C ALA A 135 -0.45 -1.13 -12.85
N ALA A 136 -0.15 -1.67 -11.65
CA ALA A 136 -0.99 -2.66 -10.99
C ALA A 136 -2.33 -2.04 -10.53
N LEU A 137 -2.30 -0.83 -9.97
CA LEU A 137 -3.51 -0.11 -9.55
C LEU A 137 -4.47 0.11 -10.72
N GLU A 138 -3.99 0.59 -11.86
CA GLU A 138 -4.84 0.82 -13.04
C GLU A 138 -5.43 -0.47 -13.62
N LYS A 139 -4.64 -1.54 -13.64
CA LYS A 139 -5.01 -2.79 -14.31
C LYS A 139 -5.94 -3.66 -13.47
N ASP A 140 -5.57 -3.89 -12.21
CA ASP A 140 -6.17 -4.94 -11.38
C ASP A 140 -6.92 -4.36 -10.16
N TYR A 141 -6.70 -3.08 -9.80
CA TYR A 141 -7.24 -2.45 -8.59
C TYR A 141 -7.84 -1.05 -8.81
N SER A 142 -8.39 -0.78 -10.01
CA SER A 142 -8.81 0.57 -10.40
C SER A 142 -9.89 1.17 -9.49
N PHE A 143 -10.66 0.32 -8.80
CA PHE A 143 -11.63 0.74 -7.79
C PHE A 143 -11.00 1.46 -6.58
N MET A 144 -9.69 1.32 -6.34
CA MET A 144 -8.98 2.06 -5.30
C MET A 144 -8.63 3.49 -5.72
N LEU A 145 -8.64 3.78 -7.03
CA LEU A 145 -8.32 5.09 -7.61
C LEU A 145 -9.54 6.03 -7.64
N VAL A 146 -10.69 5.60 -7.13
CA VAL A 146 -11.93 6.39 -7.14
C VAL A 146 -12.52 6.38 -5.74
N ALA A 147 -12.82 7.57 -5.20
CA ALA A 147 -13.51 7.65 -3.91
C ALA A 147 -14.93 7.08 -4.01
N PRO A 148 -15.43 6.42 -2.95
CA PRO A 148 -16.82 6.00 -2.89
C PRO A 148 -17.76 7.23 -2.89
N LEU A 149 -18.96 7.05 -3.44
CA LEU A 149 -20.00 8.08 -3.70
C LEU A 149 -20.45 8.92 -2.49
N GLY A 150 -19.93 8.68 -1.28
CA GLY A 150 -20.21 9.45 -0.06
C GLY A 150 -18.99 10.09 0.61
N ALA A 151 -17.78 9.92 0.05
CA ALA A 151 -16.53 10.42 0.63
C ALA A 151 -16.07 11.76 0.01
N GLN A 152 -16.86 12.38 -0.87
CA GLN A 152 -16.53 13.59 -1.63
C GLN A 152 -17.26 14.85 -1.11
N LEU A 153 -17.70 14.85 0.15
CA LEU A 153 -18.40 15.98 0.79
C LEU A 153 -17.44 16.93 1.49
#